data_AF-A0A7W7GDC3-F1
#
_entry.id   AF-A0A7W7GDC3-F1
#
_cell.length_a   1.000
_cell.length_b   1.000
_cell.length_c   1.000
_cell.angle_alpha   90.00
_cell.angle_beta   90.00
_cell.angle_gamma   90.00
#
_symmetry.space_group_name_H-M   'P 1'
#
loop_
_entity.id
_entity.type
_entity.pdbx_description
1 polymer ?
#
loop_
_entity_poly.entity_id
_entity_poly.type
_entity_poly.pdbx_seq_one_letter_code
_entity_poly.pdbx_strand_id
1 'polypeptide(L)' 'MGIRTFWIDRTAPAGPVLRFGTGAGITWGSEPEREWDETELKASRLLALASMPHRGAEAFHLP' A
#
# COMPACT_ATOMS: atom_id res chain seq x y z
N MET A 1 6.58 10.48 6.34
CA MET A 1 5.82 9.49 5.53
C MET A 1 4.61 9.06 6.33
N GLY A 2 3.42 9.01 5.72
CA GLY A 2 2.19 8.56 6.39
C GLY A 2 2.07 7.03 6.40
N ILE A 3 1.45 6.46 7.43
CA ILE A 3 1.04 5.05 7.44
C ILE A 3 -0.21 4.85 6.57
N ARG A 4 -0.35 3.67 5.98
CA ARG A 4 -1.48 3.31 5.09
C ARG A 4 -1.67 4.29 3.94
N THR A 5 -0.58 4.88 3.45
CA THR A 5 -0.61 5.93 2.43
C THR A 5 0.15 5.47 1.20
N PHE A 6 -0.41 5.75 0.02
CA PHE A 6 0.28 5.62 -1.25
C PHE A 6 0.80 6.98 -1.70
N TRP A 7 1.97 6.99 -2.35
CA TRP A 7 2.49 8.18 -3.03
C TRP A 7 3.26 7.77 -4.28
N ILE A 8 3.33 8.69 -5.24
CA ILE A 8 4.07 8.48 -6.48
C ILE A 8 5.34 9.32 -6.43
N ASP A 9 6.49 8.65 -6.46
CA ASP A 9 7.76 9.30 -6.76
C ASP A 9 7.87 9.48 -8.27
N ARG A 10 7.61 10.70 -8.74
CA ARG A 10 7.66 11.06 -10.18
C ARG A 10 9.08 11.31 -10.67
N THR A 11 10.06 11.35 -9.76
CA THR A 11 11.46 11.73 -10.05
C THR A 11 12.41 10.53 -10.10
N ALA A 12 11.90 9.32 -9.87
CA ALA A 12 12.73 8.12 -9.87
C ALA A 12 13.39 7.88 -11.25
N PRO A 13 14.66 7.42 -11.29
CA PRO A 13 15.44 7.35 -12.53
C PRO A 13 14.82 6.50 -13.66
N ALA A 14 14.04 5.48 -13.30
CA ALA A 14 13.39 4.56 -14.24
C ALA A 14 11.95 4.99 -14.61
N GLY A 15 11.53 6.21 -14.23
CA GLY A 15 10.15 6.70 -14.38
C GLY A 15 9.35 6.66 -13.06
N PRO A 16 8.07 7.07 -13.08
CA PRO A 16 7.26 7.17 -11.86
C PRO A 16 7.11 5.85 -11.11
N VAL A 17 7.39 5.87 -9.79
CA VAL A 17 7.26 4.71 -8.91
C VAL A 17 6.14 4.93 -7.90
N LEU A 18 5.15 4.04 -7.90
CA LEU A 18 4.15 3.98 -6.83
C LEU A 18 4.75 3.30 -5.60
N ARG A 19 4.70 3.97 -4.46
CA ARG A 19 5.16 3.45 -3.17
C ARG A 19 3.99 3.35 -2.19
N PHE A 20 4.10 2.43 -1.24
CA PHE A 20 3.14 2.22 -0.17
C PHE A 20 3.86 2.17 1.18
N GLY A 21 3.36 2.92 2.16
CA GLY A 21 3.95 3.01 3.50
C GLY A 21 3.11 2.25 4.53
N THR A 22 3.71 1.27 5.20
CA THR A 22 3.12 0.53 6.31
C THR A 22 4.20 0.11 7.32
N GLY A 23 3.78 -0.41 8.47
CA GLY A 23 4.66 -0.91 9.52
C GLY A 23 3.87 -1.62 10.61
N ALA A 24 4.56 -1.99 11.69
CA ALA A 24 3.99 -2.57 12.89
C ALA A 24 4.35 -1.75 14.14
N GLY A 25 3.58 -1.95 15.21
CA GLY A 25 3.72 -1.18 16.44
C GLY A 25 4.68 -1.88 17.39
N ILE A 26 5.91 -1.36 17.50
CA ILE A 26 6.94 -1.97 18.35
C ILE A 26 6.69 -1.59 19.82
N THR A 27 6.66 -2.61 20.68
CA THR A 27 6.64 -2.46 22.13
C THR A 27 7.82 -3.21 22.75
N TRP A 28 8.04 -3.05 24.05
CA TRP A 28 9.17 -3.68 24.75
C TRP A 28 9.21 -5.21 24.61
N GLY A 29 8.04 -5.86 24.50
CA GLY A 29 7.92 -7.31 24.34
C GLY A 29 7.69 -7.78 22.91
N SER A 30 7.95 -6.92 21.92
CA SER A 30 7.76 -7.28 20.51
C SER A 30 8.83 -8.26 20.03
N GLU A 31 8.40 -9.22 19.21
CA GLU A 31 9.27 -10.19 18.55
C GLU A 31 9.53 -9.72 17.10
N PRO A 32 10.79 -9.44 16.70
CA PRO A 32 11.10 -8.82 15.41
C PRO A 32 10.46 -9.52 14.20
N GLU A 33 10.52 -10.85 14.17
CA GLU A 33 9.95 -11.65 13.08
C GLU A 33 8.43 -11.51 13.01
N ARG A 34 7.73 -11.49 14.16
CA ARG A 34 6.26 -11.33 14.20
C ARG A 34 5.82 -9.95 13.71
N GLU A 35 6.59 -8.92 14.05
CA GLU A 35 6.30 -7.55 13.60
C GLU A 35 6.56 -7.37 12.10
N TRP A 36 7.54 -8.10 11.56
CA TRP A 36 7.77 -8.20 10.13
C TRP A 36 6.58 -8.88 9.42
N ASP A 37 6.16 -10.05 9.91
CA ASP A 37 5.00 -10.78 9.37
C ASP A 37 3.74 -9.89 9.36
N GLU A 38 3.50 -9.13 10.44
CA GLU A 38 2.38 -8.19 10.51
C GLU A 38 2.49 -7.06 9.47
N THR A 39 3.71 -6.55 9.26
CA THR A 39 3.99 -5.52 8.25
C THR A 39 3.72 -6.04 6.84
N GLU A 40 4.19 -7.24 6.52
CA GLU A 40 3.93 -7.91 5.23
C GLU A 40 2.45 -8.20 5.02
N LEU A 41 1.73 -8.65 6.07
CA LEU A 41 0.28 -8.87 6.00
C LEU A 41 -0.49 -7.58 5.67
N LYS A 42 -0.12 -6.46 6.28
CA LYS A 42 -0.74 -5.16 5.98
C LYS A 42 -0.41 -4.68 4.57
N ALA A 43 0.84 -4.90 4.12
CA ALA A 43 1.29 -4.55 2.77
C ALA A 43 0.53 -5.36 1.71
N SER A 44 0.55 -6.68 1.82
CA SER A 44 -0.06 -7.60 0.85
C SER A 44 -1.55 -7.30 0.64
N ARG A 45 -2.30 -7.04 1.71
CA ARG A 45 -3.73 -6.73 1.62
C ARG A 45 -4.02 -5.45 0.81
N LEU A 46 -3.27 -4.38 1.06
CA LEU A 46 -3.51 -3.10 0.40
C LEU A 46 -2.92 -3.05 -1.02
N LEU A 47 -1.79 -3.73 -1.25
CA LEU A 47 -1.26 -3.93 -2.59
C LEU A 47 -2.23 -4.74 -3.45
N ALA A 48 -2.81 -5.83 -2.91
CA ALA A 48 -3.80 -6.62 -3.63
C ALA A 48 -5.00 -5.77 -4.09
N LEU A 49 -5.53 -4.91 -3.21
CA LEU A 49 -6.62 -4.00 -3.57
C LEU A 49 -6.22 -2.98 -4.64
N ALA A 50 -5.01 -2.42 -4.55
CA ALA A 50 -4.50 -1.45 -5.53
C ALA A 50 -4.16 -2.10 -6.89
N SER A 51 -3.85 -3.39 -6.91
CA SER A 51 -3.55 -4.15 -8.13
C SER A 51 -4.80 -4.74 -8.80
N MET A 52 -5.97 -4.67 -8.16
CA MET A 52 -7.21 -5.10 -8.79
C MET A 52 -7.52 -4.21 -10.01
N PRO A 53 -7.96 -4.78 -11.15
CA PRO A 53 -8.42 -4.00 -12.27
C PRO A 53 -9.50 -3.03 -11.81
N HIS A 54 -9.31 -1.75 -12.10
CA HIS A 54 -10.36 -0.76 -11.96
C HIS A 54 -11.49 -1.18 -12.92
N ARG A 55 -12.58 -1.74 -12.39
CA ARG A 55 -13.83 -1.83 -13.16
C ARG A 55 -14.31 -0.41 -13.36
N GLY A 56 -14.13 0.10 -14.58
CA GLY A 56 -14.59 1.40 -15.04
C GLY A 56 -15.93 1.75 -14.41
N ALA A 57 -16.09 2.97 -13.90
CA ALA A 57 -17.41 3.52 -13.59
C ALA A 57 -18.13 3.77 -14.93
N GLU A 58 -18.50 2.72 -15.65
CA GLU A 58 -19.35 2.76 -16.83
C GLU A 58 -20.83 2.84 -16.43
N ALA A 59 -21.15 3.61 -15.39
CA ALA A 59 -22.50 3.65 -14.81
C ALA A 59 -22.99 5.07 -14.50
N PHE A 60 -22.38 6.11 -15.06
CA PHE A 60 -22.92 7.47 -14.97
C PHE A 60 -22.83 8.24 -16.29
N HIS A 61 -23.21 7.58 -17.39
CA HIS A 61 -23.84 8.28 -18.50
C HIS A 61 -25.35 8.02 -18.39
N LEU A 62 -26.02 8.84 -17.57
CA LEU A 62 -27.46 9.04 -17.70
C LEU A 62 -27.69 10.03 -18.85
N PRO A 63 -28.75 9.85 -19.66
CA PRO A 63 -29.06 10.71 -20.79
C PRO A 63 -29.30 12.18 -20.38
#